data_AF-A0A838PF28-F1
#
_entry.id   AF-A0A838PF28-F1
#
_cell.length_a   1.000
_cell.length_b   1.000
_cell.length_c   1.000
_cell.angle_alpha   90.00
_cell.angle_beta   90.00
_cell.angle_gamma   90.00
#
_symmetry.space_group_name_H-M   'P 1'
#
loop_
_entity.id
_entity.type
_entity.pdbx_description
1 polymer ?
#
loop_
_entity_poly.entity_id
_entity_poly.type
_entity_poly.pdbx_seq_one_letter_code
_entity_poly.pdbx_strand_id
1 'polypeptide(L)'
;MKRLADGLLRWTEPHFGDAVVEHDGALRVWCHDQVDEKVRRFYRERINPTLRPLLELDVERVLVTHGEPVLSGGREALRQALDSDPWYHHG
;
A
#
# COMPACT_ATOMS: atom_id res chain seq x y z
N MET A 1 3.47 -7.77 13.61
CA MET A 1 2.50 -6.81 14.19
C MET A 1 3.07 -6.22 15.47
N LYS A 2 3.09 -4.88 15.62
CA LYS A 2 3.58 -4.21 16.84
C LYS A 2 2.53 -3.21 17.34
N ARG A 3 2.48 -3.06 18.66
CA ARG A 3 1.70 -2.01 19.31
C ARG A 3 2.51 -0.71 19.25
N LEU A 4 1.96 0.31 18.59
CA LEU A 4 2.61 1.61 18.52
C LEU A 4 2.31 2.45 19.77
N ALA A 5 2.98 3.60 19.90
CA ALA A 5 2.87 4.49 21.06
C ALA A 5 1.45 5.02 21.31
N ASP A 6 0.57 4.91 20.31
CA ASP A 6 -0.85 5.26 20.37
C ASP A 6 -1.75 4.10 20.80
N GLY A 7 -1.17 2.96 21.18
CA GLY A 7 -1.90 1.77 21.59
C GLY A 7 -2.48 0.94 20.44
N LEU A 8 -2.38 1.39 19.19
CA LEU A 8 -2.91 0.67 18.04
C LEU A 8 -1.94 -0.42 17.57
N LEU A 9 -2.48 -1.60 17.23
CA LEU A 9 -1.71 -2.67 16.61
C LEU A 9 -1.60 -2.37 15.12
N ARG A 10 -0.37 -2.20 14.63
CA ARG A 10 -0.09 -2.03 13.20
C ARG A 10 0.89 -3.08 12.71
N TRP A 11 0.71 -3.49 11.46
CA TRP A 11 1.76 -4.18 10.71
C TRP A 11 2.89 -3.18 10.48
N THR A 12 4.08 -3.50 10.97
CA THR A 12 5.25 -2.62 10.79
C THR A 12 5.98 -2.90 9.49
N GLU A 13 5.78 -4.09 8.94
CA GLU A 13 6.40 -4.60 7.70
C GLU A 13 5.41 -5.58 7.05
N PRO A 14 4.41 -5.09 6.30
CA PRO A 14 3.57 -5.99 5.50
C PRO A 14 4.41 -6.63 4.39
N HIS A 15 4.20 -7.92 4.12
CA HIS A 15 4.70 -8.52 2.89
C HIS A 15 4.00 -7.87 1.69
N PHE A 16 4.68 -7.74 0.56
CA PHE A 16 4.16 -6.99 -0.59
C PHE A 16 2.75 -7.43 -1.01
N GLY A 17 2.48 -8.75 -1.02
CA GLY A 17 1.16 -9.29 -1.38
C GLY A 17 0.03 -8.71 -0.51
N ASP A 18 0.27 -8.53 0.79
CA ASP A 18 -0.72 -7.99 1.72
C ASP A 18 -0.75 -6.45 1.74
N ALA A 19 0.15 -5.78 1.03
CA ALA A 19 0.31 -4.33 1.09
C ALA A 19 -0.51 -3.59 0.02
N VAL A 20 -0.86 -4.25 -1.08
CA VAL A 20 -1.51 -3.61 -2.23
C VAL A 20 -2.80 -4.30 -2.64
N VAL A 21 -3.77 -3.49 -3.03
CA VAL A 21 -5.07 -3.89 -3.54
C VAL A 21 -5.39 -3.10 -4.81
N GLU A 22 -6.25 -3.64 -5.66
CA GLU A 22 -6.89 -2.85 -6.71
C GLU A 22 -8.21 -2.29 -6.16
N HIS A 23 -8.44 -1.01 -6.43
CA HIS A 23 -9.68 -0.32 -6.11
C HIS A 23 -9.96 0.76 -7.16
N ASP A 24 -11.17 0.76 -7.71
CA ASP A 24 -11.64 1.69 -8.74
C ASP A 24 -10.69 1.80 -9.94
N GLY A 25 -10.12 0.67 -10.37
CA GLY A 25 -9.21 0.58 -11.50
C GLY A 25 -7.78 1.05 -11.20
N ALA A 26 -7.45 1.31 -9.94
CA ALA A 26 -6.13 1.79 -9.53
C ALA A 26 -5.52 0.91 -8.43
N LEU A 27 -4.20 0.73 -8.52
CA LEU A 27 -3.45 0.12 -7.44
C LEU A 27 -3.40 1.09 -6.24
N ARG A 28 -3.69 0.57 -5.04
CA ARG A 28 -3.66 1.32 -3.78
C ARG A 28 -2.87 0.56 -2.73
N VAL A 29 -2.19 1.29 -1.85
CA VAL A 29 -1.64 0.71 -0.62
C VAL A 29 -2.78 0.54 0.37
N TRP A 30 -3.00 -0.67 0.85
CA TRP A 30 -4.09 -0.97 1.76
C TRP A 30 -3.75 -0.59 3.21
N CYS A 31 -4.75 -0.06 3.92
CA CYS A 31 -4.71 0.16 5.35
C CYS A 31 -6.00 -0.33 6.04
N HIS A 32 -5.86 -0.81 7.27
CA HIS A 32 -7.01 -1.25 8.07
C HIS A 32 -7.80 -0.09 8.67
N ASP A 33 -7.12 1.01 8.98
CA ASP A 33 -7.73 2.13 9.70
C ASP A 33 -8.30 3.16 8.72
N GLN A 34 -9.34 3.87 9.17
CA GLN A 34 -9.84 5.05 8.47
C GLN A 34 -8.72 6.07 8.24
N VAL A 35 -8.64 6.59 7.03
CA VAL A 35 -7.57 7.50 6.61
C VAL A 35 -7.79 8.89 7.18
N ASP A 36 -7.04 9.18 8.25
CA ASP A 36 -6.85 10.51 8.80
C ASP A 36 -5.40 10.99 8.56
N GLU A 37 -5.05 12.18 9.05
CA GLU A 37 -3.70 12.73 8.86
C GLU A 37 -2.61 11.87 9.52
N LYS A 38 -2.92 11.20 10.63
CA LYS A 38 -1.97 10.34 11.33
C LYS A 38 -1.67 9.08 10.51
N VAL A 39 -2.69 8.47 9.91
CA VAL A 39 -2.55 7.33 9.00
C VAL A 39 -1.78 7.74 7.75
N ARG A 40 -2.15 8.86 7.10
CA ARG A 40 -1.42 9.39 5.93
C ARG A 40 0.07 9.56 6.23
N ARG A 41 0.39 10.21 7.36
CA ARG A 41 1.77 10.42 7.80
C ARG A 41 2.50 9.10 8.03
N PHE A 42 1.87 8.16 8.74
CA PHE A 42 2.49 6.86 9.01
C PHE A 42 2.83 6.11 7.72
N TYR A 43 1.90 6.06 6.76
CA TYR A 43 2.15 5.38 5.48
C TYR A 43 3.25 6.08 4.67
N ARG A 44 3.19 7.40 4.54
CA ARG A 44 4.20 8.19 3.83
C ARG A 44 5.60 8.03 4.42
N GLU A 45 5.74 8.05 5.74
CA GLU A 45 7.04 8.07 6.42
C GLU A 45 7.57 6.67 6.79
N ARG A 46 6.71 5.65 6.89
CA ARG A 46 7.10 4.32 7.40
C ARG A 46 6.84 3.18 6.44
N ILE A 47 5.70 3.17 5.75
CA ILE A 47 5.30 2.02 4.90
C ILE A 47 5.77 2.22 3.45
N ASN A 48 5.41 3.33 2.81
CA ASN A 48 5.74 3.56 1.40
C ASN A 48 7.27 3.49 1.15
N PRO A 49 8.15 3.99 2.04
CA PRO A 49 9.60 3.82 1.88
C PRO A 49 10.09 2.37 1.83
N THR A 50 9.40 1.41 2.47
CA THR A 50 9.80 -0.01 2.41
C THR A 50 9.40 -0.66 1.09
N LEU A 51 8.44 -0.08 0.36
CA LEU A 51 7.97 -0.56 -0.93
C LEU A 51 8.67 0.13 -2.11
N ARG A 52 9.18 1.36 -1.92
CA ARG A 52 9.90 2.12 -2.96
C ARG A 52 11.05 1.37 -3.64
N PRO A 53 11.86 0.53 -2.96
CA PRO A 53 12.92 -0.25 -3.62
C PRO A 53 12.41 -1.18 -4.73
N LEU A 54 11.13 -1.60 -4.68
CA LEU A 54 10.54 -2.42 -5.74
C LEU A 54 10.42 -1.68 -7.08
N LEU A 55 10.43 -0.33 -7.07
CA LEU A 55 10.41 0.48 -8.30
C LEU A 55 11.73 0.39 -9.08
N GLU A 56 12.81 -0.11 -8.48
CA GLU A 56 14.08 -0.35 -9.16
C GLU A 56 14.01 -1.60 -10.05
N LEU A 57 13.07 -2.50 -9.77
CA LEU A 57 12.81 -3.72 -10.56
C LEU A 57 11.96 -3.41 -11.79
N ASP A 58 12.14 -4.17 -12.86
CA ASP A 58 11.32 -4.07 -14.08
C ASP A 58 9.96 -4.77 -13.87
N VAL A 59 9.16 -4.20 -12.95
CA VAL A 59 7.86 -4.75 -12.56
C VAL A 59 6.86 -4.49 -13.67
N GLU A 60 6.55 -5.51 -14.47
CA GLU A 60 5.51 -5.38 -15.50
C GLU A 60 4.12 -5.76 -14.97
N ARG A 61 4.07 -6.71 -14.04
CA ARG A 61 2.82 -7.29 -13.52
C ARG A 61 2.78 -7.26 -12.01
N VAL A 62 1.60 -7.00 -11.46
CA VAL A 62 1.37 -6.95 -10.01
C VAL A 62 0.16 -7.82 -9.68
N LEU A 63 0.40 -8.89 -8.92
CA LEU A 63 -0.67 -9.67 -8.31
C LEU A 63 -1.06 -8.98 -6.99
N VAL A 64 -2.35 -8.71 -6.83
CA VAL A 64 -2.92 -8.05 -5.65
C VAL A 64 -3.72 -9.06 -4.81
N THR A 65 -3.88 -8.77 -3.52
CA THR A 65 -4.69 -9.66 -2.65
C THR A 65 -6.18 -9.54 -2.93
N HIS A 66 -6.64 -8.35 -3.31
CA HIS A 66 -8.04 -8.07 -3.65
C HIS A 66 -8.15 -7.19 -4.89
N GLY A 67 -9.16 -7.44 -5.72
CA GLY A 67 -9.40 -6.75 -6.99
C GLY A 67 -8.66 -7.38 -8.17
N GLU A 68 -8.62 -6.66 -9.29
CA GLU A 68 -8.02 -7.12 -10.53
C GLU A 68 -6.47 -6.95 -10.54
N PRO A 69 -5.72 -7.90 -11.12
CA PRO A 69 -4.27 -7.77 -11.23
C PRO A 69 -3.87 -6.71 -12.26
N VAL A 70 -2.71 -6.08 -12.05
CA VAL A 70 -2.09 -5.24 -13.07
C VAL A 70 -1.32 -6.12 -14.04
N LEU A 71 -1.75 -6.17 -15.30
CA LEU A 71 -1.17 -7.05 -16.33
C LEU A 71 -0.06 -6.40 -17.17
N SER A 72 0.06 -5.07 -17.10
CA SER A 72 1.07 -4.27 -17.80
C SER A 72 1.34 -2.95 -17.07
N GLY A 73 2.57 -2.43 -17.15
CA GLY A 73 2.91 -1.15 -16.54
C GLY A 73 2.96 -1.16 -15.00
N GLY A 74 3.25 -2.32 -14.41
CA GLY A 74 3.22 -2.55 -12.96
C GLY A 74 4.07 -1.56 -12.13
N ARG A 75 5.25 -1.18 -12.62
CA ARG A 75 6.13 -0.20 -11.97
C ARG A 75 5.43 1.16 -11.82
N GLU A 76 4.77 1.61 -12.88
CA GLU A 76 4.09 2.90 -12.89
C GLU A 76 2.84 2.87 -12.01
N ALA A 77 2.06 1.78 -12.07
CA ALA A 77 0.93 1.58 -11.17
C ALA A 77 1.38 1.57 -9.69
N LEU A 78 2.49 0.88 -9.37
CA LEU A 78 3.05 0.89 -8.02
C LEU A 78 3.52 2.28 -7.60
N ARG A 79 4.20 3.02 -8.48
CA ARG A 79 4.63 4.38 -8.18
C ARG A 79 3.44 5.28 -7.83
N GLN A 80 2.37 5.22 -8.63
CA GLN A 80 1.14 5.98 -8.37
C GLN A 80 0.49 5.58 -7.04
N ALA A 81 0.48 4.28 -6.71
CA ALA A 81 -0.02 3.80 -5.43
C ALA A 81 0.77 4.38 -4.24
N LEU A 82 2.10 4.42 -4.34
CA LEU A 82 2.99 4.93 -3.29
C LEU A 82 2.98 6.46 -3.14
N ASP A 83 2.51 7.18 -4.16
CA ASP A 83 2.36 8.64 -4.16
C ASP A 83 0.93 9.08 -3.80
N SER A 84 -0.03 8.14 -3.72
CA SER A 84 -1.43 8.38 -3.34
C SER A 84 -1.66 8.19 -1.83
N ASP A 85 -2.79 8.70 -1.34
CA ASP A 85 -3.29 8.31 -0.02
C ASP A 85 -3.54 6.79 0.03
N PRO A 86 -3.29 6.12 1.18
CA PRO A 86 -3.64 4.72 1.34
C PRO A 86 -5.16 4.56 1.25
N TRP A 87 -5.61 3.36 0.88
CA TRP A 87 -7.02 3.01 0.84
C TRP A 87 -7.37 2.10 2.00
N TYR A 88 -8.49 2.37 2.65
CA TYR A 88 -9.05 1.50 3.68
C TYR A 88 -10.37 0.93 3.21
N HIS A 89 -10.72 -0.28 3.64
CA HIS A 89 -12.05 -0.83 3.36
C HIS A 89 -13.09 -0.13 4.23
N HIS A 90 -14.01 0.58 3.61
CA HIS A 90 -15.24 1.09 4.19
C HIS A 90 -16.37 0.35 3.47
N GLY A 91 -17.17 -0.41 4.24
CA GLY A 91 -18.27 -1.21 3.69
C GLY A 91 -19.40 -0.37 3.12
#